data_AF-A0A381WT74-F1
#
_entry.id   AF-A0A381WT74-F1
#
_cell.length_a   1.000
_cell.length_b   1.000
_cell.length_c   1.000
_cell.angle_alpha   90.00
_cell.angle_beta   90.00
_cell.angle_gamma   90.00
#
_symmetry.space_group_name_H-M   'P 1'
#
loop_
_entity.id
_entity.type
_entity.pdbx_description
1 polymer ?
#
loop_
_entity_poly.entity_id
_entity_poly.type
_entity_poly.pdbx_seq_one_letter_code
_entity_poly.pdbx_strand_id
1 'polypeptide(L)'
;MSLKQINRKSNSELVKAITNLKNAARKNEAPLWRSVAIRLEGPSQNWPSVNISKLEYNADKNSKVVVPGKLLGAGIITKKMTVTAYSFS
;
A
#
# COMPACT_ATOMS: atom_id res chain seq x y z
N MET A 1 -18.10 -0.16 11.75
CA MET A 1 -17.30 -0.05 10.51
C MET A 1 -16.94 -1.46 10.04
N SER A 2 -17.36 -1.82 8.83
CA SER A 2 -17.78 -3.18 8.49
C SER A 2 -16.63 -4.19 8.35
N LEU A 3 -16.57 -5.15 9.29
CA LEU A 3 -15.78 -6.38 9.24
C LEU A 3 -16.11 -7.29 8.04
N LYS A 4 -17.13 -6.96 7.21
CA LYS A 4 -17.59 -7.76 6.07
C LYS A 4 -16.60 -7.83 4.90
N GLN A 5 -15.79 -6.80 4.66
CA GLN A 5 -14.87 -6.80 3.51
C GLN A 5 -13.59 -7.58 3.78
N ILE A 6 -13.12 -7.59 5.03
CA ILE A 6 -11.91 -8.33 5.45
C ILE A 6 -12.13 -9.85 5.35
N ASN A 7 -13.31 -10.34 5.77
CA ASN A 7 -13.66 -11.77 5.72
C ASN A 7 -13.85 -12.34 4.30
N ARG A 8 -13.94 -11.49 3.27
CA ARG A 8 -14.01 -11.95 1.86
C ARG A 8 -12.66 -12.32 1.28
N LYS A 9 -11.57 -12.00 1.96
CA LYS A 9 -10.21 -12.24 1.48
C LYS A 9 -9.71 -13.57 2.00
N SER A 10 -9.37 -14.46 1.07
CA SER A 10 -8.80 -15.78 1.39
C SER A 10 -7.39 -15.72 1.97
N ASN A 11 -6.68 -14.59 1.80
CA ASN A 11 -5.32 -14.44 2.30
C ASN A 11 -5.28 -13.92 3.75
N SER A 12 -4.96 -14.81 4.68
CA SER A 12 -4.85 -14.54 6.12
C SER A 12 -3.75 -13.51 6.46
N GLU A 13 -2.64 -13.48 5.72
CA GLU A 13 -1.56 -12.51 5.95
C GLU A 13 -1.99 -11.09 5.61
N LEU A 14 -2.73 -10.93 4.51
CA LEU A 14 -3.29 -9.64 4.12
C LEU A 14 -4.31 -9.13 5.15
N VAL A 15 -5.14 -10.01 5.68
CA VAL A 15 -6.09 -9.69 6.75
C VAL A 15 -5.37 -9.21 8.02
N LYS A 16 -4.30 -9.90 8.42
CA LYS A 16 -3.45 -9.49 9.54
C LYS A 16 -2.79 -8.14 9.29
N ALA A 17 -2.22 -7.91 8.10
CA ALA A 17 -1.59 -6.65 7.74
C ALA A 17 -2.57 -5.48 7.80
N ILE A 18 -3.79 -5.63 7.27
CA ILE A 18 -4.84 -4.60 7.33
C ILE A 18 -5.20 -4.28 8.79
N THR A 19 -5.33 -5.31 9.62
CA THR A 19 -5.67 -5.14 11.05
C THR A 19 -4.54 -4.41 11.79
N ASN A 20 -3.28 -4.77 11.53
CA ASN A 20 -2.11 -4.10 12.09
C ASN A 20 -2.01 -2.64 11.63
N LEU A 21 -2.25 -2.34 10.35
CA LEU A 21 -2.25 -0.99 9.81
C LEU A 21 -3.35 -0.12 10.46
N LYS A 22 -4.53 -0.68 10.69
CA LYS A 22 -5.61 0.01 11.42
C LYS A 22 -5.25 0.28 12.87
N ASN A 23 -4.64 -0.68 13.55
CA ASN A 23 -4.18 -0.49 14.92
C ASN A 23 -3.07 0.56 15.00
N ALA A 24 -2.11 0.53 14.06
CA ALA A 24 -1.06 1.53 13.94
C ALA A 24 -1.62 2.92 13.66
N ALA A 25 -2.64 3.03 12.78
CA ALA A 25 -3.33 4.28 12.49
C ALA A 25 -4.02 4.87 13.73
N ARG A 26 -4.65 4.02 14.55
CA ARG A 26 -5.31 4.43 15.81
C ARG A 26 -4.30 4.84 16.88
N LYS A 27 -3.21 4.08 17.01
CA LYS A 27 -2.18 4.34 18.03
C LYS A 27 -1.32 5.57 17.73
N ASN A 28 -1.03 5.85 16.46
CA ASN A 28 -0.16 6.96 16.05
C ASN A 28 -0.93 8.15 15.48
N GLU A 29 -2.27 8.16 15.59
CA GLU A 29 -3.15 9.19 15.00
C GLU A 29 -2.82 9.52 13.53
N ALA A 30 -2.38 8.51 12.79
CA ALA A 30 -1.84 8.66 11.45
C ALA A 30 -2.91 8.28 10.41
N PRO A 31 -3.62 9.27 9.81
CA PRO A 31 -4.69 9.01 8.84
C PRO A 31 -4.18 8.33 7.56
N LEU A 32 -2.88 8.43 7.29
CA LEU A 32 -2.21 7.74 6.18
C LEU A 32 -2.42 6.22 6.25
N TRP A 33 -2.12 5.61 7.40
CA TRP A 33 -2.24 4.15 7.57
C TRP A 33 -3.68 3.67 7.50
N ARG A 34 -4.62 4.51 7.95
CA ARG A 34 -6.06 4.24 7.80
C ARG A 34 -6.47 4.24 6.33
N SER A 35 -5.98 5.19 5.55
CA SER A 35 -6.27 5.30 4.11
C SER A 35 -5.70 4.12 3.32
N VAL A 36 -4.47 3.72 3.62
CA VAL A 36 -3.81 2.52 3.06
C VAL A 36 -4.63 1.27 3.39
N ALA A 37 -5.04 1.10 4.66
CA ALA A 37 -5.83 -0.05 5.08
C ALA A 37 -7.19 -0.11 4.36
N ILE A 38 -7.93 1.00 4.26
CA ILE A 38 -9.21 1.07 3.56
C ILE A 38 -9.06 0.69 2.09
N ARG A 39 -7.98 1.14 1.43
CA ARG A 39 -7.74 0.84 0.02
C ARG A 39 -7.41 -0.63 -0.20
N LEU A 40 -6.61 -1.20 0.71
CA LEU A 40 -6.36 -2.63 0.74
C LEU A 40 -7.65 -3.39 0.99
N GLU A 41 -8.52 -3.01 1.93
CA GLU A 41 -9.80 -3.70 2.21
C GLU A 41 -10.72 -3.89 1.01
N GLY A 42 -10.64 -2.98 0.02
CA GLY A 42 -11.41 -3.08 -1.21
C GLY A 42 -11.05 -4.30 -2.08
N PRO A 43 -11.82 -4.52 -3.17
CA PRO A 43 -11.53 -5.55 -4.16
C PRO A 43 -10.13 -5.36 -4.77
N SER A 44 -9.41 -6.46 -5.02
CA SER A 44 -8.06 -6.44 -5.60
C SER A 44 -7.98 -5.75 -6.96
N GLN A 45 -9.06 -5.79 -7.74
CA GLN A 45 -9.17 -5.09 -9.02
C GLN A 45 -9.08 -3.56 -8.89
N ASN A 46 -9.44 -3.00 -7.73
CA ASN A 46 -9.35 -1.56 -7.48
C ASN A 46 -8.02 -1.15 -6.79
N TRP A 47 -7.11 -2.09 -6.58
CA TRP A 47 -5.81 -1.75 -6.01
C TRP A 47 -4.95 -1.03 -7.05
N PRO A 48 -4.23 0.03 -6.65
CA PRO A 48 -3.41 0.78 -7.58
C PRO A 48 -2.25 -0.08 -8.10
N SER A 49 -2.06 -0.05 -9.42
CA SER A 49 -0.85 -0.52 -10.09
C SER A 49 0.02 0.69 -10.43
N VAL A 50 1.22 0.75 -9.85
CA VAL A 50 2.13 1.89 -10.01
C VAL A 50 3.37 1.44 -10.75
N ASN A 51 3.74 2.16 -11.81
CA ASN A 51 5.00 1.98 -12.50
C ASN A 51 6.12 2.73 -11.78
N ILE A 52 7.32 2.17 -11.84
CA ILE A 52 8.54 2.80 -11.34
C ILE A 52 8.73 4.22 -11.91
N SER A 53 8.45 4.47 -13.20
CA SER A 53 8.57 5.82 -13.78
C SER A 53 7.69 6.86 -13.07
N LYS A 54 6.51 6.45 -12.57
CA LYS A 54 5.63 7.36 -11.80
C LYS A 54 6.22 7.68 -10.43
N LEU A 55 6.94 6.74 -9.83
CA LEU A 55 7.64 6.98 -8.56
C LEU A 55 8.81 7.94 -8.76
N GLU A 56 9.57 7.79 -9.83
CA GLU A 56 10.69 8.71 -10.13
C GLU A 56 10.20 10.16 -10.25
N TYR A 57 9.10 10.39 -10.98
CA TYR A 57 8.53 11.73 -11.15
C TYR A 57 7.95 12.33 -9.85
N ASN A 58 7.26 11.53 -9.03
CA ASN A 58 6.52 12.04 -7.87
C ASN A 58 7.27 11.94 -6.54
N ALA A 59 8.34 11.14 -6.46
CA ALA A 59 9.07 10.94 -5.21
C ALA A 59 10.38 11.75 -5.19
N ASP A 60 10.59 12.45 -4.09
CA ASP A 60 11.85 13.08 -3.77
C ASP A 60 12.94 12.08 -3.39
N LYS A 61 14.19 12.55 -3.48
CA LYS A 61 15.36 11.77 -3.08
C LYS A 61 15.27 11.46 -1.58
N ASN A 62 15.49 10.20 -1.22
CA ASN A 62 15.43 9.67 0.15
C ASN A 62 14.02 9.62 0.79
N SER A 63 12.96 9.76 -0.01
CA SER A 63 11.58 9.62 0.48
C SER A 63 11.16 8.16 0.69
N LYS A 64 10.21 7.97 1.60
CA LYS A 64 9.56 6.68 1.87
C LYS A 64 8.20 6.65 1.18
N VAL A 65 8.00 5.70 0.27
CA VAL A 65 6.75 5.56 -0.49
C VAL A 65 6.04 4.27 -0.14
N VAL A 66 4.75 4.35 0.15
CA VAL A 66 3.89 3.20 0.42
C VAL A 66 2.88 3.05 -0.72
N VAL A 67 2.88 1.88 -1.35
CA VAL A 67 1.96 1.53 -2.43
C VAL A 67 1.00 0.44 -1.92
N PRO A 68 -0.30 0.73 -1.73
CA PRO A 68 -1.30 -0.23 -1.24
C PRO A 68 -1.73 -1.24 -2.32
N GLY A 69 -0.82 -1.64 -3.20
CA GLY A 69 -1.12 -2.43 -4.39
C GLY A 69 0.14 -2.96 -5.06
N LYS A 70 0.10 -3.13 -6.37
CA LYS A 70 1.18 -3.76 -7.14
C LYS A 70 2.15 -2.70 -7.68
N LEU A 71 3.44 -2.91 -7.46
CA LEU A 71 4.50 -2.14 -8.09
C LEU A 71 5.01 -2.88 -9.33
N LEU A 72 5.06 -2.17 -10.45
CA LEU A 72 5.47 -2.70 -11.75
C LEU A 72 6.86 -2.18 -12.10
N GLY A 73 7.73 -3.10 -12.56
CA GLY A 73 9.14 -2.87 -12.89
C GLY A 73 9.43 -2.00 -14.12
N ALA A 74 8.43 -1.36 -14.74
CA ALA A 74 8.64 -0.59 -15.95
C ALA A 74 9.14 0.83 -15.63
N GLY A 75 10.39 1.13 -16.02
CA GLY A 75 10.99 2.46 -15.91
C GLY A 75 12.46 2.47 -15.51
N ILE A 76 13.01 3.67 -15.34
CA ILE A 76 14.37 3.90 -14.85
C ILE A 76 14.27 4.59 -13.48
N ILE A 77 15.04 4.12 -12.50
CA ILE A 77 15.20 4.78 -11.20
C ILE A 77 16.57 5.42 -11.13
N THR A 78 16.60 6.75 -11.00
CA THR A 78 17.84 7.50 -10.76
C THR A 78 17.96 7.95 -9.31
N LYS A 79 16.84 8.07 -8.59
CA LYS A 79 16.77 8.57 -7.20
C LYS A 79 16.77 7.41 -6.21
N LYS A 80 17.62 7.48 -5.18
CA LYS A 80 17.57 6.54 -4.05
C LYS A 80 16.32 6.82 -3.22
N MET A 81 15.42 5.84 -3.11
CA MET A 81 14.17 5.92 -2.34
C MET A 81 13.85 4.57 -1.71
N THR A 82 13.06 4.58 -0.64
CA THR A 82 12.58 3.35 0.01
C THR A 82 11.11 3.14 -0.35
N VAL A 83 10.83 2.06 -1.08
CA VAL A 83 9.47 1.74 -1.53
C VAL A 83 8.96 0.49 -0.84
N THR A 84 7.75 0.55 -0.31
CA THR A 84 7.03 -0.60 0.23
C THR A 84 5.76 -0.81 -0.58
N ALA A 85 5.58 -2.00 -1.14
CA ALA A 85 4.39 -2.36 -1.92
C ALA A 85 3.79 -3.67 -1.41
N TYR A 86 2.52 -3.95 -1.76
CA TYR A 86 1.92 -5.25 -1.46
C TYR A 86 2.54 -6.37 -2.29
N SER A 87 2.82 -6.11 -3.56
CA SER A 87 3.42 -7.07 -4.48
C SER A 87 4.30 -6.37 -5.50
N PHE A 88 5.39 -7.01 -5.88
CA PHE A 88 6.31 -6.59 -6.93
C PHE A 88 6.13 -7.49 -8.15
N SER A 89 6.34 -6.95 -9.35
CA SER A 89 6.33 -7.70 -10.61
C SER A 89 7.66 -7.66 -11.31
#